data_AF-V5RKS9-F1
#
_entry.id   AF-V5RKS9-F1
#
_cell.length_a   1.000
_cell.length_b   1.000
_cell.length_c   1.000
_cell.angle_alpha   90.00
_cell.angle_beta   90.00
_cell.angle_gamma   90.00
#
_symmetry.space_group_name_H-M   'P 1'
#
loop_
_entity.id
_entity.type
_entity.pdbx_description
1 polymer ?
#
loop_
_entity_poly.entity_id
_entity_poly.type
_entity_poly.pdbx_seq_one_letter_code
_entity_poly.pdbx_strand_id
1 'polypeptide(L)'
;MFEKYNDMSLEDLNNSLEKQKQKQEVLTKEENFYEKKARKNLYFWFILPVFGLFAYYFHLTRRKSKPEIFEKLHEIKNNLGFVELEMMIIKTKIENYKEK
;
A
#
# COMPACT_ATOMS: atom_id res chain seq x y z
N MET A 1 16.28 -1.05 13.15
CA MET A 1 15.26 -0.05 12.75
C MET A 1 14.02 -0.07 13.67
N PHE A 2 13.47 -1.26 13.99
CA PHE A 2 12.29 -1.37 14.87
C PHE A 2 12.60 -1.34 16.38
N GLU A 3 13.87 -1.32 16.77
CA GLU A 3 14.32 -1.28 18.16
C GLU A 3 13.85 -0.03 18.90
N LYS A 4 13.58 1.07 18.18
CA LYS A 4 13.00 2.31 18.74
C LYS A 4 11.70 2.08 19.51
N TYR A 5 10.96 1.01 19.21
CA TYR A 5 9.70 0.67 19.87
C TYR A 5 9.88 -0.15 21.16
N ASN A 6 11.09 -0.60 21.48
CA ASN A 6 11.35 -1.41 22.68
C ASN A 6 11.30 -0.57 23.95
N ASP A 7 11.72 0.69 23.87
CA ASP A 7 11.88 1.59 25.03
C ASP A 7 10.76 2.64 25.12
N MET A 8 9.73 2.53 24.29
CA MET A 8 8.59 3.47 24.26
C MET A 8 7.56 3.12 25.33
N SER A 9 6.94 4.16 25.91
CA SER A 9 5.78 3.98 26.80
C SER A 9 4.56 3.46 26.02
N LEU A 10 3.58 2.92 26.74
CA LEU A 10 2.32 2.47 26.12
C LEU A 10 1.60 3.63 25.39
N GLU A 11 1.65 4.84 25.92
CA GLU A 11 1.08 6.03 25.29
C GLU A 11 1.82 6.38 23.99
N ASP A 12 3.16 6.35 24.01
CA ASP A 12 3.98 6.59 22.82
C ASP A 12 3.80 5.54 21.73
N LEU A 13 3.61 4.28 22.12
CA LEU A 13 3.31 3.18 21.20
C LEU A 13 1.94 3.39 20.53
N ASN A 14 0.92 3.78 21.30
CA ASN A 14 -0.40 4.08 20.74
C ASN A 14 -0.35 5.29 19.79
N ASN A 15 0.36 6.35 20.17
CA ASN A 15 0.57 7.53 19.32
C ASN A 15 1.34 7.17 18.03
N SER A 16 2.34 6.30 18.14
CA SER A 16 3.10 5.82 16.98
C SER A 16 2.25 4.94 16.07
N LEU A 17 1.40 4.09 16.63
CA LEU A 17 0.45 3.27 15.87
C LEU A 17 -0.52 4.15 15.08
N GLU A 18 -1.04 5.21 15.70
CA GLU A 18 -1.97 6.13 15.04
C GLU A 18 -1.29 6.91 13.90
N LYS A 19 -0.06 7.38 14.12
CA LYS A 19 0.75 8.00 13.05
C LYS A 19 0.97 7.04 11.87
N GLN A 20 1.24 5.76 12.14
CA GLN A 20 1.43 4.79 11.06
C GLN A 20 0.13 4.46 10.33
N LYS A 21 -1.01 4.42 11.01
CA LYS A 21 -2.33 4.29 10.35
C LYS A 21 -2.61 5.46 9.41
N GLN A 22 -2.36 6.69 9.85
CA GLN A 22 -2.52 7.87 9.00
C GLN A 22 -1.64 7.80 7.77
N LYS A 23 -0.38 7.37 7.94
CA LYS A 23 0.54 7.15 6.82
C LYS A 23 0.05 6.05 5.87
N GLN A 24 -0.46 4.95 6.41
CA GLN A 24 -1.06 3.88 5.61
C GLN A 24 -2.27 4.39 4.80
N GLU A 25 -3.11 5.23 5.39
CA GLU A 25 -4.28 5.79 4.72
C GLU A 25 -3.87 6.69 3.54
N VAL A 26 -2.87 7.55 3.74
CA VAL A 26 -2.33 8.41 2.67
C VAL A 26 -1.74 7.56 1.53
N LEU A 27 -0.89 6.57 1.85
CA LEU A 27 -0.30 5.68 0.85
C LEU A 27 -1.35 4.86 0.10
N THR A 28 -2.40 4.41 0.78
CA THR A 28 -3.54 3.70 0.16
C THR A 28 -4.30 4.61 -0.81
N LYS A 29 -4.49 5.88 -0.46
CA LYS A 29 -5.13 6.86 -1.37
C LYS A 29 -4.26 7.11 -2.60
N GLU A 30 -2.95 7.23 -2.43
CA GLU A 30 -2.00 7.38 -3.53
C GLU A 30 -1.97 6.14 -4.42
N GLU A 31 -1.92 4.93 -3.84
CA GLU A 31 -1.98 3.68 -4.60
C GLU A 31 -3.22 3.65 -5.50
N ASN A 32 -4.40 3.93 -4.94
CA ASN A 32 -5.65 3.98 -5.68
C ASN A 32 -5.65 5.03 -6.80
N PHE A 33 -5.03 6.18 -6.59
CA PHE A 33 -4.88 7.21 -7.61
C PHE A 33 -4.06 6.71 -8.80
N TYR A 34 -2.90 6.11 -8.55
CA TYR A 34 -2.04 5.58 -9.61
C TYR A 34 -2.63 4.34 -10.29
N GLU A 35 -3.35 3.49 -9.55
CA GLU A 35 -4.09 2.37 -10.14
C GLU A 35 -5.20 2.85 -11.09
N LYS A 36 -5.99 3.86 -10.70
CA LYS A 36 -7.00 4.46 -11.58
C LYS A 36 -6.36 5.10 -12.81
N LYS A 37 -5.22 5.76 -12.66
CA LYS A 37 -4.43 6.32 -13.77
C LYS A 37 -3.98 5.22 -14.74
N ALA A 38 -3.52 4.08 -14.23
CA ALA A 38 -3.13 2.93 -15.05
C ALA A 38 -4.31 2.30 -15.82
N ARG A 39 -5.49 2.24 -15.18
CA ARG A 39 -6.72 1.63 -15.72
C ARG A 39 -7.59 2.56 -16.58
N LYS A 40 -7.26 3.86 -16.67
CA LYS A 40 -8.08 4.87 -17.38
C LYS A 40 -8.38 4.43 -18.83
N ASN A 41 -9.66 4.44 -19.22
CA ASN A 41 -10.14 4.09 -20.58
C ASN A 41 -9.92 2.62 -21.00
N LEU A 42 -9.59 1.70 -20.08
CA LEU A 42 -9.50 0.26 -20.41
C LEU A 42 -10.86 -0.45 -20.44
N TYR A 43 -11.92 0.16 -19.89
CA TYR A 43 -13.26 -0.44 -19.83
C TYR A 43 -13.87 -0.72 -21.22
N PHE A 44 -13.53 0.09 -22.23
CA PHE A 44 -13.98 -0.12 -23.61
C PHE A 44 -13.52 -1.45 -24.21
N TRP A 45 -12.42 -2.01 -23.69
CA TRP A 45 -11.90 -3.30 -24.16
C TRP A 45 -12.68 -4.50 -23.61
N PHE A 46 -13.63 -4.31 -22.69
CA PHE A 46 -14.44 -5.41 -22.13
C PHE A 46 -15.63 -5.82 -23.01
N ILE A 47 -15.92 -5.08 -24.09
CA ILE A 47 -17.08 -5.30 -24.98
C ILE A 47 -16.96 -6.58 -25.83
N LEU A 48 -15.74 -7.12 -26.01
CA LEU A 48 -15.51 -8.36 -26.77
C LEU A 48 -15.13 -9.51 -25.81
N PRO A 49 -15.97 -10.55 -25.63
CA PRO A 49 -15.89 -11.47 -24.50
C PRO A 49 -14.61 -12.31 -24.41
N VAL A 50 -13.83 -12.46 -25.49
CA VAL A 50 -12.56 -13.21 -25.49
C VAL A 50 -11.38 -12.34 -25.94
N PHE A 51 -11.44 -11.74 -27.12
CA PHE A 51 -10.36 -10.87 -27.63
C PHE A 51 -10.18 -9.59 -26.81
N GLY A 52 -11.27 -9.11 -26.20
CA GLY A 52 -11.24 -7.93 -25.34
C GLY A 52 -10.47 -8.14 -24.05
N LEU A 53 -10.54 -9.34 -23.45
CA LEU A 53 -9.79 -9.68 -22.24
C LEU A 53 -8.28 -9.74 -22.49
N PHE A 54 -7.83 -10.33 -23.61
CA PHE A 54 -6.41 -10.35 -23.99
C PHE A 54 -5.88 -8.96 -24.28
N ALA A 55 -6.62 -8.16 -25.06
CA ALA A 55 -6.24 -6.77 -25.34
C ALA A 55 -6.22 -5.92 -24.05
N TYR A 56 -7.20 -6.11 -23.16
CA TYR A 56 -7.25 -5.47 -21.85
C TYR A 56 -6.02 -5.81 -21.01
N TYR A 57 -5.69 -7.10 -20.87
CA TYR A 57 -4.53 -7.53 -20.10
C TYR A 57 -3.23 -6.98 -20.70
N PHE A 58 -3.04 -7.10 -22.01
CA PHE A 58 -1.85 -6.59 -22.70
C PHE A 58 -1.68 -5.07 -22.53
N HIS A 59 -2.75 -4.29 -22.74
CA HIS A 59 -2.72 -2.85 -22.57
C HIS A 59 -2.52 -2.43 -21.11
N LEU A 60 -3.11 -3.15 -20.16
CA LEU A 60 -2.92 -2.90 -18.73
C LEU A 60 -1.46 -3.15 -18.35
N THR A 61 -0.88 -4.27 -18.74
CA THR A 61 0.52 -4.64 -18.46
C THR A 61 1.49 -3.63 -19.10
N ARG A 62 1.26 -3.23 -20.35
CA ARG A 62 2.09 -2.22 -21.04
C ARG A 62 1.98 -0.82 -20.43
N ARG A 63 0.85 -0.46 -19.81
CA ARG A 63 0.69 0.82 -19.11
C ARG A 63 1.28 0.79 -17.72
N LYS A 64 1.16 -0.36 -17.04
CA LYS A 64 1.86 -0.64 -15.80
C LYS A 64 3.37 -0.70 -15.98
N SER A 65 3.88 -0.98 -17.18
CA SER A 65 5.31 -0.91 -17.52
C SER A 65 5.77 0.46 -18.00
N LYS A 66 4.94 1.52 -17.91
CA LYS A 66 5.43 2.89 -18.08
C LYS A 66 6.33 3.22 -16.89
N PRO A 67 7.59 3.67 -17.10
CA PRO A 67 8.57 3.85 -16.03
C PRO A 67 8.00 4.64 -14.86
N GLU A 68 7.39 5.80 -15.13
CA GLU A 68 6.88 6.71 -14.10
C GLU A 68 5.73 6.11 -13.25
N ILE A 69 4.76 5.42 -13.86
CA ILE A 69 3.63 4.83 -13.13
C ILE A 69 4.09 3.56 -12.40
N PHE A 70 4.96 2.77 -13.03
CA PHE A 70 5.52 1.56 -12.45
C PHE A 70 6.33 1.87 -11.20
N GLU A 71 7.30 2.78 -11.32
CA GLU A 71 8.20 3.17 -10.25
C GLU A 71 7.39 3.74 -9.07
N LYS A 72 6.42 4.61 -9.34
CA LYS A 72 5.55 5.17 -8.28
C LYS A 72 4.70 4.11 -7.59
N LEU A 73 4.07 3.21 -8.33
CA LEU A 73 3.29 2.11 -7.74
C LEU A 73 4.18 1.17 -6.93
N HIS A 74 5.37 0.87 -7.42
CA HIS A 74 6.32 0.00 -6.75
C HIS A 74 6.83 0.64 -5.44
N GLU A 75 7.20 1.91 -5.49
CA GLU A 75 7.59 2.72 -4.34
C GLU A 75 6.48 2.76 -3.27
N ILE A 76 5.24 3.06 -3.67
CA ILE A 76 4.09 3.11 -2.75
C ILE A 76 3.84 1.73 -2.11
N LYS A 77 3.88 0.64 -2.89
CA LYS A 77 3.67 -0.72 -2.37
C LYS A 77 4.78 -1.15 -1.41
N ASN A 78 6.03 -0.82 -1.71
CA ASN A 78 7.14 -1.09 -0.79
C ASN A 78 6.94 -0.31 0.51
N ASN A 79 6.57 0.97 0.42
CA ASN A 79 6.30 1.80 1.59
C ASN A 79 5.10 1.30 2.42
N LEU A 80 4.03 0.83 1.76
CA LEU A 80 2.90 0.18 2.44
C LEU A 80 3.36 -1.06 3.21
N GLY A 81 4.14 -1.93 2.58
CA GLY A 81 4.69 -3.12 3.23
C GLY A 81 5.53 -2.77 4.47
N PHE A 82 6.37 -1.74 4.39
CA PHE A 82 7.13 -1.26 5.56
C PHE A 82 6.25 -0.73 6.68
N VAL A 83 5.23 0.07 6.34
CA VAL A 83 4.29 0.64 7.33
C VAL A 83 3.48 -0.47 8.01
N GLU A 84 3.03 -1.46 7.26
CA GLU A 84 2.30 -2.61 7.80
C GLU A 84 3.15 -3.44 8.77
N LEU A 85 4.42 -3.68 8.43
CA LEU A 85 5.36 -4.35 9.33
C LEU A 85 5.60 -3.53 10.61
N GLU A 86 5.80 -2.21 10.50
CA GLU A 86 5.91 -1.34 11.68
C GLU A 86 4.66 -1.42 12.56
N MET A 87 3.47 -1.33 11.98
CA MET A 87 2.21 -1.43 12.71
C MET A 87 2.06 -2.78 13.40
N MET A 88 2.44 -3.88 12.75
CA MET A 88 2.39 -5.23 13.33
C MET A 88 3.27 -5.31 14.58
N ILE A 89 4.51 -4.82 14.50
CA ILE A 89 5.45 -4.81 15.63
C ILE A 89 4.90 -3.96 16.78
N ILE A 90 4.40 -2.75 16.49
CA ILE A 90 3.83 -1.87 17.53
C ILE A 90 2.63 -2.53 18.21
N LYS A 91 1.73 -3.18 17.45
CA LYS A 91 0.57 -3.91 17.99
C LYS A 91 1.01 -5.03 18.93
N THR A 92 1.95 -5.86 18.50
CA THR A 92 2.52 -6.94 19.34
C THR A 92 3.13 -6.39 20.62
N LYS A 93 3.82 -5.24 20.57
CA LYS A 93 4.35 -4.58 21.76
C LYS A 93 3.24 -4.11 22.70
N ILE A 94 2.21 -3.45 22.17
CA ILE A 94 1.06 -3.00 22.96
C ILE A 94 0.35 -4.19 23.64
N GLU A 95 0.17 -5.31 22.94
CA GLU A 95 -0.41 -6.54 23.49
C GLU A 95 0.43 -7.07 24.66
N ASN A 96 1.74 -7.19 24.48
CA ASN A 96 2.66 -7.63 25.54
C ASN A 96 2.67 -6.69 26.77
N TYR A 97 2.38 -5.39 26.59
CA TYR A 97 2.23 -4.45 27.71
C TYR A 97 0.93 -4.63 28.49
N LYS A 98 -0.14 -5.10 27.84
CA LYS A 98 -1.46 -5.33 28.47
C LYS A 98 -1.55 -6.66 29.20
N GLU A 99 -0.73 -7.64 28.82
CA GLU A 99 -0.65 -8.95 29.47
C GLU A 99 0.22 -8.95 30.73
N LYS A 100 0.98 -7.88 30.97
CA LYS A 100 1.77 -7.66 32.19
C LYS A 100 0.98 -6.87 33.23
#